data_AF-A0A2E9IT92-F1
#
_entry.id   AF-A0A2E9IT92-F1
#
_cell.length_a   1.000
_cell.length_b   1.000
_cell.length_c   1.000
_cell.angle_alpha   90.00
_cell.angle_beta   90.00
_cell.angle_gamma   90.00
#
_symmetry.space_group_name_H-M   'P 1'
#
loop_
_entity.id
_entity.type
_entity.pdbx_description
1 polymer ?
#
loop_
_entity_poly.entity_id
_entity_poly.type
_entity_poly.pdbx_seq_one_letter_code
_entity_poly.pdbx_strand_id
1 'polypeptide(L)'
;MPSAPAHSSAESAPKRSKLGPLALALLIQVGLLFLAVFVVVLVPEFKSDPEFVARKKIYLPQKELEHKVALAEFQNAASSPMQLERISTQALLPDSMPALPQMPKSDFNPIERNPAALQSDSLLGQSGVLGALQGLQTGSSSASLFGIEDAGQRILILFDNSSSVWNKASKAGVSTERFIRELSSLIDGLSANTQFAMVPFSRSVGSFRDYMIAGGIRNKRAAKAWITGKVRTQSLMTQLPHAADGVQGAFMVAFQMEPDVIFLVSDADFQRNIPKQGDVPWNELERTLRDLTREYGIEPRIHFIGFQVEPEAAGYMEKIIRRYKGKFRTL
;
A
#
# COMPACT_ATOMS: atom_id res chain seq x y z
N MET A 1 45.11 -95.34 -9.19
CA MET A 1 45.22 -94.21 -8.25
C MET A 1 44.44 -93.03 -8.82
N PRO A 2 43.74 -92.18 -8.05
CA PRO A 2 43.31 -92.27 -6.65
C PRO A 2 41.79 -91.99 -6.43
N SER A 3 41.34 -92.23 -5.19
CA SER A 3 40.34 -91.47 -4.38
C SER A 3 38.91 -91.21 -4.89
N ALA A 4 37.91 -91.75 -4.16
CA ALA A 4 37.06 -90.96 -3.24
C ALA A 4 35.99 -91.83 -2.55
N PRO A 5 35.92 -91.84 -1.21
CA PRO A 5 34.73 -92.18 -0.45
C PRO A 5 34.04 -90.90 0.06
N ALA A 6 32.73 -90.94 0.28
CA ALA A 6 32.04 -90.35 1.44
C ALA A 6 30.54 -90.27 1.17
N HIS A 7 29.74 -90.86 2.07
CA HIS A 7 28.61 -90.16 2.68
C HIS A 7 28.27 -90.90 3.98
N SER A 8 28.61 -90.29 5.11
CA SER A 8 28.05 -90.63 6.42
C SER A 8 27.56 -89.34 7.05
N SER A 9 26.30 -89.38 7.48
CA SER A 9 25.47 -88.32 8.02
C SER A 9 25.99 -87.76 9.34
N ALA A 10 25.82 -86.45 9.55
CA ALA A 10 25.71 -85.86 10.88
C ALA A 10 24.82 -84.61 10.81
N GLU A 11 23.56 -84.80 11.16
CA GLU A 11 22.57 -83.75 11.40
C GLU A 11 22.92 -83.04 12.71
N SER A 12 23.02 -81.70 12.68
CA SER A 12 23.14 -80.88 13.89
C SER A 12 22.09 -79.76 13.86
N ALA A 13 21.14 -79.83 14.79
CA ALA A 13 20.11 -78.82 14.96
C ALA A 13 20.68 -77.57 15.66
N PRO A 14 20.46 -76.34 15.16
CA PRO A 14 20.99 -75.14 15.80
C PRO A 14 20.09 -74.64 16.94
N LYS A 15 20.68 -74.45 18.12
CA LYS A 15 20.09 -73.77 19.29
C LYS A 15 19.76 -72.31 18.95
N ARG A 16 18.47 -71.94 18.93
CA ARG A 16 18.01 -70.54 18.84
C ARG A 16 18.21 -69.82 20.16
N SER A 17 19.06 -68.79 20.18
CA SER A 17 19.25 -67.91 21.34
C SER A 17 18.13 -66.87 21.42
N LYS A 18 17.44 -66.81 22.57
CA LYS A 18 16.31 -65.89 22.83
C LYS A 18 16.74 -64.44 23.14
N LEU A 19 18.02 -64.12 23.03
CA LEU A 19 18.62 -62.83 23.40
C LEU A 19 18.59 -61.79 22.28
N GLY A 20 18.49 -62.22 21.01
CA GLY A 20 18.45 -61.30 19.86
C GLY A 20 17.25 -60.35 19.85
N PRO A 21 16.00 -60.83 20.07
CA PRO A 21 14.82 -59.96 20.02
C PRO A 21 14.76 -58.97 21.19
N LEU A 22 15.26 -59.37 22.37
CA LEU A 22 15.21 -58.54 23.57
C LEU A 22 16.19 -57.37 23.48
N ALA A 23 17.40 -57.60 22.96
CA ALA A 23 18.38 -56.55 22.69
C ALA A 23 17.87 -55.55 21.64
N LEU A 24 17.20 -56.03 20.59
CA LEU A 24 16.62 -55.17 19.55
C LEU A 24 15.49 -54.30 20.10
N ALA A 25 14.60 -54.86 20.92
CA ALA A 25 13.53 -54.10 21.56
C ALA A 25 14.06 -52.99 22.45
N LEU A 26 15.10 -53.28 23.26
CA LEU A 26 15.73 -52.30 24.14
C LEU A 26 16.35 -51.14 23.36
N LEU A 27 16.97 -51.43 22.21
CA LEU A 27 17.62 -50.44 21.35
C LEU A 27 16.59 -49.50 20.71
N ILE A 28 15.46 -50.05 20.22
CA ILE A 28 14.35 -49.26 19.68
C ILE A 28 13.77 -48.33 20.75
N GLN A 29 13.63 -48.83 21.98
CA GLN A 29 13.05 -48.07 23.08
C GLN A 29 13.93 -46.91 23.51
N VAL A 30 15.25 -47.12 23.54
CA VAL A 30 16.24 -46.05 23.79
C VAL A 30 16.20 -45.02 22.66
N GLY A 31 16.12 -45.45 21.40
CA GLY A 31 16.01 -44.54 20.25
C GLY A 31 14.76 -43.66 20.29
N LEU A 32 13.60 -44.24 20.63
CA LEU A 32 12.34 -43.50 20.80
C LEU A 32 12.41 -42.47 21.92
N LEU A 33 13.08 -42.82 23.02
CA LEU A 33 13.26 -41.91 24.16
C LEU A 33 14.14 -40.71 23.79
N PHE A 34 15.23 -40.94 23.05
CA PHE A 34 16.07 -39.86 22.52
C PHE A 34 15.33 -38.95 21.55
N LEU A 35 14.48 -39.51 20.67
CA LEU A 35 13.66 -38.72 19.75
C LEU A 35 12.66 -37.82 20.51
N ALA A 36 12.01 -38.36 21.54
CA ALA A 36 11.07 -37.61 22.36
C ALA A 36 11.75 -36.45 23.11
N VAL A 37 12.92 -36.71 23.71
CA VAL A 37 13.73 -35.67 24.37
C VAL A 37 14.20 -34.61 23.37
N PHE A 38 14.59 -35.01 22.16
CA PHE A 38 15.01 -34.09 21.10
C PHE A 38 13.89 -33.11 20.70
N VAL A 39 12.65 -33.59 20.52
CA VAL A 39 11.51 -32.72 20.18
C VAL A 39 11.16 -31.75 21.31
N VAL A 40 11.22 -32.19 22.58
CA VAL A 40 10.88 -31.35 23.74
C VAL A 40 11.93 -30.27 24.00
N VAL A 41 13.22 -30.56 23.80
CA VAL A 41 14.30 -29.61 24.11
C VAL A 41 14.55 -28.61 22.97
N LEU A 42 14.36 -29.01 21.70
CA LEU A 42 14.57 -28.09 20.57
C LEU A 42 13.37 -27.19 20.26
N VAL A 43 12.17 -27.50 20.79
CA VAL A 43 10.96 -26.69 20.58
C VAL A 43 10.30 -26.37 21.92
N PRO A 44 10.79 -25.33 22.61
CA PRO A 44 9.85 -24.40 23.21
C PRO A 44 10.33 -22.94 23.08
N GLU A 45 10.01 -22.29 21.96
CA GLU A 45 9.87 -20.82 21.96
C GLU A 45 8.46 -20.48 22.45
N PHE A 46 8.26 -20.53 23.78
CA PHE A 46 7.14 -19.81 24.38
C PHE A 46 7.48 -18.32 24.29
N LYS A 47 6.80 -17.60 23.37
CA LYS A 47 6.83 -16.14 23.35
C LYS A 47 6.50 -15.64 24.75
N SER A 48 7.42 -14.92 25.37
CA SER A 48 7.19 -14.26 26.65
C SER A 48 5.99 -13.32 26.52
N ASP A 49 5.04 -13.40 27.44
CA ASP A 49 3.91 -12.47 27.52
C ASP A 49 4.42 -11.02 27.54
N PRO A 50 3.75 -10.08 26.83
CA PRO A 50 4.21 -8.71 26.78
C PRO A 50 4.11 -8.05 28.17
N GLU A 51 5.24 -7.73 28.78
CA GLU A 51 5.28 -6.86 29.95
C GLU A 51 4.77 -5.47 29.58
N PHE A 52 3.64 -5.08 30.20
CA PHE A 52 3.09 -3.73 30.09
C PHE A 52 3.95 -2.75 30.89
N VAL A 53 5.07 -2.33 30.32
CA VAL A 53 5.86 -1.22 30.87
C VAL A 53 5.16 0.08 30.47
N ALA A 54 4.33 0.61 31.36
CA ALA A 54 3.76 1.94 31.22
C ALA A 54 4.90 2.98 31.18
N ARG A 55 5.28 3.40 29.96
CA ARG A 55 6.22 4.52 29.79
C ARG A 55 5.60 5.76 30.44
N LYS A 56 6.40 6.45 31.28
CA LYS A 56 6.00 7.67 32.01
C LYS A 56 5.26 8.62 31.06
N LYS A 57 4.12 9.10 31.53
CA LYS A 57 3.17 9.99 30.85
C LYS A 57 3.89 11.05 30.03
N ILE A 58 3.61 11.06 28.73
CA ILE A 58 3.94 12.16 27.84
C ILE A 58 3.19 13.40 28.36
N TYR A 59 3.93 14.46 28.69
CA TYR A 59 3.31 15.77 28.90
C TYR A 59 2.74 16.23 27.56
N LEU A 60 1.43 16.08 27.41
CA LEU A 60 0.72 16.70 26.30
C LEU A 60 0.89 18.22 26.45
N PRO A 61 1.40 18.95 25.44
CA PRO A 61 1.43 20.40 25.48
C PRO A 61 0.00 20.91 25.68
N GLN A 62 -0.24 21.72 26.72
CA GLN A 62 -1.56 22.19 27.16
C GLN A 62 -2.42 22.78 26.02
N LYS A 63 -1.77 23.30 24.97
CA LYS A 63 -2.40 23.89 23.79
C LYS A 63 -3.32 22.93 23.01
N GLU A 64 -3.02 21.63 22.95
CA GLU A 64 -3.87 20.66 22.26
C GLU A 64 -5.09 20.24 23.09
N LEU A 65 -4.94 20.28 24.42
CA LEU A 65 -6.03 20.04 25.36
C LEU A 65 -7.02 21.21 25.34
N GLU A 66 -6.53 22.44 25.35
CA GLU A 66 -7.36 23.64 25.18
C GLU A 66 -8.15 23.60 23.87
N HIS A 67 -7.52 23.20 22.77
CA HIS A 67 -8.21 23.09 21.48
C HIS A 67 -9.29 22.00 21.49
N LYS A 68 -9.04 20.84 22.10
CA LYS A 68 -10.05 19.76 22.23
C LYS A 68 -11.20 20.16 23.15
N VAL A 69 -10.91 20.86 24.25
CA VAL A 69 -11.93 21.36 25.18
C VAL A 69 -12.77 22.44 24.51
N ALA A 70 -12.14 23.39 23.80
CA ALA A 70 -12.87 24.43 23.04
C ALA A 70 -13.76 23.83 21.94
N LEU A 71 -13.31 22.77 21.27
CA LEU A 71 -14.08 22.10 20.21
C LEU A 71 -15.26 21.31 20.80
N ALA A 72 -15.07 20.65 21.95
CA ALA A 72 -16.12 19.97 22.68
C ALA A 72 -17.15 20.95 23.28
N GLU A 73 -16.69 22.09 23.81
CA GLU A 73 -17.55 23.15 24.34
C GLU A 73 -18.35 23.83 23.23
N PHE A 74 -17.75 24.07 22.06
CA PHE A 74 -18.45 24.56 20.88
C PHE A 74 -19.49 23.54 20.37
N GLN A 75 -19.17 22.25 20.35
CA GLN A 75 -20.13 21.21 19.98
C GLN A 75 -21.27 21.10 20.99
N ASN A 76 -21.00 21.19 22.29
CA ASN A 76 -22.04 21.18 23.33
C ASN A 76 -22.94 22.42 23.24
N ALA A 77 -22.36 23.61 23.00
CA ALA A 77 -23.12 24.84 22.78
C ALA A 77 -23.96 24.78 21.50
N ALA A 78 -23.43 24.19 20.41
CA ALA A 78 -24.15 24.01 19.15
C ALA A 78 -25.21 22.90 19.19
N SER A 79 -25.05 21.91 20.08
CA SER A 79 -26.01 20.82 20.28
C SER A 79 -27.19 21.19 21.18
N SER A 80 -27.16 22.37 21.82
CA SER A 80 -28.32 22.90 22.52
C SER A 80 -29.31 23.40 21.47
N PRO A 81 -30.47 22.74 21.28
CA PRO A 81 -31.47 23.27 20.37
C PRO A 81 -31.92 24.62 20.95
N MET A 82 -31.60 25.72 20.25
CA MET A 82 -32.32 26.97 20.42
C MET A 82 -33.77 26.67 20.02
N GLN A 83 -34.58 26.26 20.99
CA GLN A 83 -36.03 26.41 20.89
C GLN A 83 -36.28 27.91 20.81
N LEU A 84 -36.23 28.42 19.58
CA LEU A 84 -36.84 29.67 19.20
C LEU A 84 -38.32 29.52 19.54
N GLU A 85 -38.70 29.95 20.74
CA GLU A 85 -40.09 30.25 21.07
C GLU A 85 -40.54 31.29 20.05
N ARG A 86 -41.19 30.83 18.98
CA ARG A 86 -41.94 31.69 18.09
C ARG A 86 -43.02 32.32 18.94
N ILE A 87 -42.78 33.55 19.38
CA ILE A 87 -43.82 34.41 19.94
C ILE A 87 -44.88 34.54 18.85
N SER A 88 -45.95 33.75 18.97
CA SER A 88 -47.11 33.81 18.10
C SER A 88 -47.90 35.06 18.48
N THR A 89 -47.75 36.12 17.70
CA THR A 89 -48.53 37.36 17.81
C THR A 89 -49.91 37.22 17.13
N GLN A 90 -50.59 36.09 17.30
CA GLN A 90 -51.90 35.85 16.68
C GLN A 90 -53.10 36.26 17.54
N ALA A 91 -52.89 36.84 18.72
CA ALA A 91 -53.99 37.18 19.64
C ALA A 91 -54.42 38.65 19.67
N LEU A 92 -53.90 39.53 18.79
CA LEU A 92 -54.19 40.98 18.84
C LEU A 92 -54.52 41.62 17.48
N LEU A 93 -55.26 40.94 16.60
CA LEU A 93 -55.74 41.55 15.35
C LEU A 93 -57.28 41.61 15.32
N PRO A 94 -57.88 42.80 15.13
CA PRO A 94 -59.32 42.95 15.00
C PRO A 94 -59.87 42.36 13.69
N ASP A 95 -61.15 42.02 13.73
CA ASP A 95 -61.89 41.04 12.92
C ASP A 95 -62.17 41.42 11.45
N SER A 96 -61.36 42.27 10.82
CA SER A 96 -61.53 42.56 9.39
C SER A 96 -60.26 43.14 8.76
N MET A 97 -59.38 42.27 8.26
CA MET A 97 -58.33 42.69 7.31
C MET A 97 -58.84 42.55 5.87
N PRO A 98 -58.53 43.51 4.97
CA PRO A 98 -58.88 43.43 3.56
C PRO A 98 -58.11 42.28 2.88
N ALA A 99 -58.74 41.63 1.90
CA ALA A 99 -58.18 40.48 1.21
C ALA A 99 -56.83 40.85 0.54
N LEU A 100 -55.78 40.14 0.94
CA LEU A 100 -54.45 40.30 0.36
C LEU A 100 -54.45 39.88 -1.13
N PRO A 101 -53.73 40.61 -2.00
CA PRO A 101 -53.55 40.21 -3.38
C PRO A 101 -52.79 38.89 -3.45
N GLN A 102 -53.24 37.99 -4.33
CA GLN A 102 -52.63 36.67 -4.50
C GLN A 102 -51.19 36.83 -5.02
N MET A 103 -50.21 36.39 -4.23
CA MET A 103 -48.84 36.30 -4.70
C MET A 103 -48.70 35.17 -5.73
N PRO A 104 -47.88 35.34 -6.78
CA PRO A 104 -47.60 34.28 -7.74
C PRO A 104 -46.96 33.10 -7.01
N LYS A 105 -47.54 31.91 -7.17
CA LYS A 105 -46.89 30.67 -6.77
C LYS A 105 -45.77 30.42 -7.77
N SER A 106 -44.54 30.74 -7.37
CA SER A 106 -43.36 30.33 -8.13
C SER A 106 -43.10 28.86 -7.79
N ASP A 107 -43.26 27.98 -8.78
CA ASP A 107 -42.89 26.58 -8.64
C ASP A 107 -41.39 26.49 -8.33
N PHE A 108 -41.08 25.85 -7.20
CA PHE A 108 -39.71 25.60 -6.77
C PHE A 108 -39.10 24.53 -7.69
N ASN A 109 -38.32 24.96 -8.68
CA ASN A 109 -37.48 24.10 -9.50
C ASN A 109 -36.06 24.05 -8.89
N PRO A 110 -35.61 22.93 -8.27
CA PRO A 110 -34.35 22.89 -7.54
C PRO A 110 -33.06 22.90 -8.40
N ILE A 111 -33.12 23.32 -9.68
CA ILE A 111 -31.99 23.19 -10.62
C ILE A 111 -31.53 24.54 -11.21
N GLU A 112 -32.07 25.68 -10.79
CA GLU A 112 -31.46 26.96 -11.15
C GLU A 112 -30.29 27.29 -10.22
N ARG A 113 -29.08 26.97 -10.70
CA ARG A 113 -27.80 27.30 -10.06
C ARG A 113 -27.67 28.83 -9.90
N ASN A 114 -28.03 29.33 -8.74
CA ASN A 114 -27.76 30.69 -8.32
C ASN A 114 -26.23 30.90 -8.20
N PRO A 115 -25.61 31.88 -8.90
CA PRO A 115 -24.18 32.13 -8.82
C PRO A 115 -23.70 32.60 -7.44
N ALA A 116 -24.60 33.06 -6.56
CA ALA A 116 -24.28 33.34 -5.16
C ALA A 116 -24.06 32.06 -4.33
N ALA A 117 -24.65 30.92 -4.72
CA ALA A 117 -24.46 29.64 -4.05
C ALA A 117 -23.07 29.02 -4.33
N LEU A 118 -22.44 29.40 -5.45
CA LEU A 118 -21.06 28.98 -5.77
C LEU A 118 -20.02 29.60 -4.81
N GLN A 119 -20.31 30.77 -4.23
CA GLN A 119 -19.44 31.37 -3.21
C GLN A 119 -19.63 30.70 -1.85
N SER A 120 -20.85 30.24 -1.54
CA SER A 120 -21.15 29.45 -0.35
C SER A 120 -20.45 28.10 -0.39
N ASP A 121 -20.42 27.43 -1.54
CA ASP A 121 -19.65 26.18 -1.77
C ASP A 121 -18.14 26.37 -1.58
N SER A 122 -17.60 27.55 -1.88
CA SER A 122 -16.17 27.85 -1.71
C SER A 122 -15.76 28.02 -0.23
N LEU A 123 -16.70 28.45 0.62
CA LEU A 123 -16.50 28.60 2.07
C LEU A 123 -16.86 27.31 2.82
N LEU A 124 -17.88 26.59 2.35
CA LEU A 124 -18.29 25.29 2.87
C LEU A 124 -17.28 24.17 2.52
N GLY A 125 -16.58 24.27 1.39
CA GLY A 125 -15.45 23.40 1.04
C GLY A 125 -14.16 23.65 1.84
N GLN A 126 -14.09 24.76 2.59
CA GLN A 126 -12.99 25.03 3.54
C GLN A 126 -13.27 24.49 4.94
N SER A 127 -14.54 24.35 5.32
CA SER A 127 -14.93 23.63 6.52
C SER A 127 -14.96 22.14 6.18
N GLY A 128 -14.18 21.30 6.86
CA GLY A 128 -14.20 19.83 6.64
C GLY A 128 -15.57 19.15 6.90
N VAL A 129 -16.64 19.92 7.12
CA VAL A 129 -18.01 19.48 7.44
C VAL A 129 -18.68 18.78 6.25
N LEU A 130 -18.43 19.22 5.01
CA LEU A 130 -18.91 18.47 3.83
C LEU A 130 -18.15 17.16 3.59
N GLY A 131 -16.89 17.09 4.04
CA GLY A 131 -16.13 15.83 4.07
C GLY A 131 -16.65 14.84 5.13
N ALA A 132 -17.26 15.34 6.21
CA ALA A 132 -17.87 14.52 7.25
C ALA A 132 -19.29 14.06 6.89
N LEU A 133 -20.08 14.88 6.17
CA LEU A 133 -21.44 14.52 5.75
C LEU A 133 -21.49 13.70 4.44
N GLN A 134 -20.41 13.69 3.63
CA GLN A 134 -20.16 12.68 2.60
C GLN A 134 -19.50 11.40 3.15
N GLY A 135 -19.38 11.27 4.48
CA GLY A 135 -18.75 10.16 5.19
C GLY A 135 -19.45 8.80 5.13
N LEU A 136 -20.38 8.57 4.18
CA LEU A 136 -21.00 7.27 3.92
C LEU A 136 -20.84 6.77 2.48
N GLN A 137 -20.09 7.48 1.63
CA GLN A 137 -19.45 6.83 0.48
C GLN A 137 -17.99 6.63 0.82
N THR A 138 -17.68 5.45 1.34
CA THR A 138 -16.34 4.85 1.39
C THR A 138 -15.82 4.63 -0.04
N GLY A 139 -15.71 5.71 -0.82
CA GLY A 139 -15.17 5.71 -2.16
C GLY A 139 -13.68 5.46 -2.04
N SER A 140 -13.29 4.20 -2.21
CA SER A 140 -11.91 3.83 -2.49
C SER A 140 -11.40 4.74 -3.61
N SER A 141 -10.32 5.50 -3.37
CA SER A 141 -9.78 6.40 -4.40
C SER A 141 -9.41 5.60 -5.63
N SER A 142 -10.02 5.93 -6.76
CA SER A 142 -9.60 5.36 -8.04
C SER A 142 -8.33 6.06 -8.50
N ALA A 143 -7.24 5.31 -8.59
CA ALA A 143 -6.04 5.71 -9.30
C ALA A 143 -6.03 5.05 -10.68
N SER A 144 -5.99 5.89 -11.71
CA SER A 144 -5.85 5.47 -13.11
C SER A 144 -4.51 5.94 -13.63
N LEU A 145 -3.72 5.03 -14.19
CA LEU A 145 -2.46 5.34 -14.84
C LEU A 145 -2.32 4.55 -16.13
N PHE A 146 -2.23 5.24 -17.27
CA PHE A 146 -2.13 4.60 -18.59
C PHE A 146 -3.23 3.53 -18.81
N GLY A 147 -4.44 3.78 -18.29
CA GLY A 147 -5.59 2.90 -18.38
C GLY A 147 -5.51 1.62 -17.53
N ILE A 148 -4.56 1.54 -16.58
CA ILE A 148 -4.68 0.64 -15.44
C ILE A 148 -5.38 1.39 -14.32
N GLU A 149 -6.53 0.88 -13.91
CA GLU A 149 -7.31 1.40 -12.79
C GLU A 149 -7.23 0.44 -11.59
N ASP A 150 -6.94 1.00 -10.42
CA ASP A 150 -7.05 0.32 -9.13
C ASP A 150 -7.38 1.32 -8.02
N ALA A 151 -7.77 0.81 -6.85
CA ALA A 151 -8.18 1.63 -5.72
C ALA A 151 -7.57 1.18 -4.40
N GLY A 152 -7.14 2.12 -3.57
CA GLY A 152 -6.41 1.88 -2.32
C GLY A 152 -6.34 3.11 -1.42
N GLN A 153 -5.95 2.92 -0.15
CA GLN A 153 -5.78 4.02 0.80
C GLN A 153 -4.38 4.63 0.71
N ARG A 154 -3.38 3.83 0.33
CA ARG A 154 -1.96 4.22 0.20
C ARG A 154 -1.44 3.81 -1.17
N ILE A 155 -1.32 4.78 -2.07
CA ILE A 155 -0.96 4.55 -3.48
C ILE A 155 0.45 5.10 -3.76
N LEU A 156 1.36 4.24 -4.20
CA LEU A 156 2.73 4.62 -4.51
C LEU A 156 2.99 4.50 -6.01
N ILE A 157 3.69 5.48 -6.56
CA ILE A 157 4.08 5.50 -7.97
C ILE A 157 5.60 5.38 -8.05
N LEU A 158 6.08 4.24 -8.56
CA LEU A 158 7.45 4.02 -8.98
C LEU A 158 7.55 4.33 -10.47
N PHE A 159 8.46 5.22 -10.86
CA PHE A 159 8.71 5.44 -12.27
C PHE A 159 10.20 5.52 -12.58
N ASP A 160 10.57 4.79 -13.61
CA ASP A 160 11.91 4.76 -14.13
C ASP A 160 12.17 6.03 -14.95
N ASN A 161 13.14 6.83 -14.52
CA ASN A 161 13.52 8.08 -15.17
C ASN A 161 14.80 7.95 -16.00
N SER A 162 15.25 6.72 -16.27
CA SER A 162 16.38 6.44 -17.15
C SER A 162 16.14 6.91 -18.59
N SER A 163 17.23 7.19 -19.29
CA SER A 163 17.17 7.68 -20.67
C SER A 163 16.60 6.64 -21.64
N SER A 164 16.81 5.33 -21.38
CA SER A 164 16.25 4.24 -22.18
C SER A 164 14.72 4.26 -22.15
N VAL A 165 14.13 4.44 -20.97
CA VAL A 165 12.68 4.54 -20.78
C VAL A 165 12.10 5.72 -21.54
N TRP A 166 12.71 6.90 -21.44
CA TRP A 166 12.24 8.07 -22.21
C TRP A 166 12.32 7.84 -23.73
N ASN A 167 13.36 7.17 -24.20
CA ASN A 167 13.52 6.84 -25.62
C ASN A 167 12.45 5.85 -26.09
N LYS A 168 12.20 4.77 -25.32
CA LYS A 168 11.19 3.76 -25.63
C LYS A 168 9.77 4.31 -25.51
N ALA A 169 9.49 5.13 -24.49
CA ALA A 169 8.22 5.84 -24.33
C ALA A 169 7.92 6.75 -25.53
N SER A 170 8.91 7.52 -25.98
CA SER A 170 8.78 8.36 -27.17
C SER A 170 8.46 7.54 -28.42
N LYS A 171 9.15 6.41 -28.63
CA LYS A 171 8.87 5.48 -29.74
C LYS A 171 7.48 4.82 -29.64
N ALA A 172 6.96 4.63 -28.43
CA ALA A 172 5.58 4.18 -28.17
C ALA A 172 4.53 5.30 -28.30
N GLY A 173 4.91 6.51 -28.73
CA GLY A 173 4.00 7.65 -28.89
C GLY A 173 3.61 8.31 -27.56
N VAL A 174 4.43 8.16 -26.52
CA VAL A 174 4.26 8.81 -25.22
C VAL A 174 5.33 9.90 -25.06
N SER A 175 4.92 11.14 -25.32
CA SER A 175 5.76 12.32 -25.06
C SER A 175 5.91 12.57 -23.56
N THR A 176 6.92 13.35 -23.18
CA THR A 176 7.12 13.78 -21.79
C THR A 176 5.87 14.48 -21.23
N GLU A 177 5.22 15.32 -22.05
CA GLU A 177 4.01 16.05 -21.67
C GLU A 177 2.84 15.10 -21.46
N ARG A 178 2.71 14.05 -22.29
CA ARG A 178 1.70 13.02 -22.09
C ARG A 178 1.95 12.27 -20.79
N PHE A 179 3.19 11.89 -20.52
CA PHE A 179 3.56 11.22 -19.27
C PHE A 179 3.25 12.07 -18.03
N ILE A 180 3.60 13.37 -18.07
CA ILE A 180 3.29 14.32 -16.99
C ILE A 180 1.78 14.47 -16.82
N ARG A 181 1.00 14.53 -17.91
CA ARG A 181 -0.46 14.59 -17.86
C ARG A 181 -1.06 13.34 -17.22
N GLU A 182 -0.56 12.15 -17.56
CA GLU A 182 -1.05 10.87 -17.00
C GLU A 182 -0.78 10.81 -15.49
N LEU A 183 0.45 11.13 -15.04
CA LEU A 183 0.75 11.22 -13.61
C LEU A 183 -0.07 12.29 -12.88
N SER A 184 -0.25 13.46 -13.51
CA SER A 184 -1.06 14.54 -12.94
C SER A 184 -2.52 14.14 -12.82
N SER A 185 -3.05 13.40 -13.81
CA SER A 185 -4.43 12.90 -13.82
C SER A 185 -4.66 11.86 -12.73
N LEU A 186 -3.70 10.97 -12.51
CA LEU A 186 -3.72 10.05 -11.36
C LEU A 186 -3.82 10.84 -10.05
N ILE A 187 -2.91 11.78 -9.82
CA ILE A 187 -2.87 12.58 -8.59
C ILE A 187 -4.17 13.39 -8.41
N ASP A 188 -4.71 13.95 -9.50
CA ASP A 188 -5.96 14.70 -9.47
C ASP A 188 -7.15 13.79 -9.11
N GLY A 189 -7.14 12.52 -9.54
CA GLY A 189 -8.16 11.51 -9.21
C GLY A 189 -8.16 11.02 -7.76
N LEU A 190 -7.05 11.16 -7.02
CA LEU A 190 -6.96 10.72 -5.62
C LEU A 190 -7.91 11.52 -4.70
N SER A 191 -8.59 10.89 -3.76
CA SER A 191 -9.37 11.63 -2.75
C SER A 191 -8.46 12.33 -1.72
N ALA A 192 -9.04 13.21 -0.90
CA ALA A 192 -8.32 13.85 0.20
C ALA A 192 -7.97 12.88 1.35
N ASN A 193 -8.67 11.75 1.48
CA ASN A 193 -8.43 10.74 2.52
C ASN A 193 -7.41 9.68 2.12
N THR A 194 -6.96 9.71 0.87
CA THR A 194 -5.95 8.77 0.34
C THR A 194 -4.57 9.36 0.47
N GLN A 195 -3.61 8.53 0.84
CA GLN A 195 -2.21 8.91 0.89
C GLN A 195 -1.49 8.44 -0.38
N PHE A 196 -0.51 9.22 -0.81
CA PHE A 196 0.29 8.87 -1.96
C PHE A 196 1.76 9.24 -1.81
N ALA A 197 2.61 8.57 -2.58
CA ALA A 197 4.02 8.88 -2.70
C ALA A 197 4.50 8.63 -4.13
N MET A 198 5.63 9.24 -4.48
CA MET A 198 6.27 9.09 -5.78
C MET A 198 7.76 8.84 -5.57
N VAL A 199 8.26 7.80 -6.22
CA VAL A 199 9.64 7.33 -6.12
C VAL A 199 10.20 7.19 -7.55
N PRO A 200 10.87 8.23 -8.06
CA PRO A 200 11.65 8.12 -9.29
C PRO A 200 12.86 7.22 -9.05
N PHE A 201 13.19 6.40 -10.02
CA PHE A 201 14.41 5.60 -9.95
C PHE A 201 15.10 5.47 -11.31
N SER A 202 16.40 5.25 -11.26
CA SER A 202 17.21 4.72 -12.36
C SER A 202 18.43 4.10 -11.70
N ARG A 203 19.64 4.56 -11.98
CA ARG A 203 20.86 4.22 -11.22
C ARG A 203 20.99 4.96 -9.89
N SER A 204 19.99 5.73 -9.53
CA SER A 204 19.80 6.31 -8.19
C SER A 204 18.34 6.17 -7.79
N VAL A 205 18.04 6.30 -6.51
CA VAL A 205 16.67 6.25 -5.98
C VAL A 205 16.34 7.58 -5.35
N GLY A 206 15.28 8.22 -5.86
CA GLY A 206 14.78 9.48 -5.36
C GLY A 206 13.41 9.33 -4.70
N SER A 207 12.93 10.42 -4.12
CA SER A 207 11.56 10.53 -3.62
C SER A 207 11.03 11.95 -3.85
N PHE A 208 9.72 12.10 -4.00
CA PHE A 208 9.09 13.41 -3.86
C PHE A 208 9.09 13.85 -2.38
N ARG A 209 8.73 12.91 -1.52
CA ARG A 209 8.76 12.99 -0.06
C ARG A 209 9.15 11.62 0.46
N ASP A 210 9.87 11.60 1.57
CA ASP A 210 10.29 10.37 2.25
C ASP A 210 9.18 9.75 3.12
N TYR A 211 7.92 10.12 2.86
CA TYR A 211 6.74 9.60 3.55
C TYR A 211 5.47 9.77 2.69
N MET A 212 4.45 8.98 2.99
CA MET A 212 3.12 9.05 2.38
C MET A 212 2.41 10.37 2.73
N ILE A 213 1.97 11.13 1.74
CA ILE A 213 1.27 12.41 1.92
C ILE A 213 -0.20 12.30 1.56
N ALA A 214 -1.08 12.98 2.29
CA ALA A 214 -2.52 13.00 1.97
C ALA A 214 -2.81 13.69 0.63
N GLY A 215 -3.82 13.21 -0.09
CA GLY A 215 -4.33 13.74 -1.37
C GLY A 215 -5.07 15.08 -1.26
N GLY A 216 -4.69 15.95 -0.32
CA GLY A 216 -5.25 17.29 -0.21
C GLY A 216 -4.82 18.19 -1.38
N ILE A 217 -5.62 19.21 -1.70
CA ILE A 217 -5.40 20.13 -2.83
C ILE A 217 -3.98 20.73 -2.84
N ARG A 218 -3.46 21.12 -1.67
CA ARG A 218 -2.10 21.69 -1.53
C ARG A 218 -1.01 20.69 -1.90
N ASN A 219 -1.13 19.46 -1.42
CA ASN A 219 -0.18 18.37 -1.68
C ASN A 219 -0.21 17.94 -3.15
N LYS A 220 -1.41 17.81 -3.73
CA LYS A 220 -1.59 17.54 -5.17
C LYS A 220 -0.91 18.60 -6.02
N ARG A 221 -1.11 19.89 -5.72
CA ARG A 221 -0.46 21.00 -6.44
C ARG A 221 1.06 20.92 -6.34
N ALA A 222 1.60 20.67 -5.15
CA ALA A 222 3.04 20.53 -4.94
C ALA A 222 3.61 19.33 -5.71
N ALA A 223 2.91 18.19 -5.70
CA ALA A 223 3.29 16.99 -6.44
C ALA A 223 3.32 17.24 -7.95
N LYS A 224 2.29 17.90 -8.51
CA LYS A 224 2.25 18.25 -9.94
C LYS A 224 3.36 19.21 -10.35
N ALA A 225 3.62 20.24 -9.55
CA ALA A 225 4.73 21.17 -9.80
C ALA A 225 6.08 20.44 -9.77
N TRP A 226 6.25 19.50 -8.83
CA TRP A 226 7.45 18.69 -8.73
C TRP A 226 7.61 17.76 -9.94
N ILE A 227 6.55 17.06 -10.38
CA ILE A 227 6.57 16.22 -11.57
C ILE A 227 7.05 17.02 -12.79
N THR A 228 6.42 18.17 -13.06
CA THR A 228 6.76 19.01 -14.22
C THR A 228 8.24 19.42 -14.22
N GLY A 229 8.81 19.72 -13.05
CA GLY A 229 10.21 20.14 -12.95
C GLY A 229 11.23 19.00 -12.84
N LYS A 230 10.83 17.80 -12.38
CA LYS A 230 11.77 16.76 -11.92
C LYS A 230 11.58 15.40 -12.57
N VAL A 231 10.57 15.18 -13.41
CA VAL A 231 10.27 13.84 -13.95
C VAL A 231 11.44 13.20 -14.70
N ARG A 232 12.28 14.00 -15.38
CA ARG A 232 13.48 13.51 -16.09
C ARG A 232 14.78 13.59 -15.28
N THR A 233 14.73 14.06 -14.04
CA THR A 233 15.93 14.26 -13.21
C THR A 233 16.41 12.94 -12.62
N GLN A 234 17.51 12.41 -13.15
CA GLN A 234 18.09 11.11 -12.74
C GLN A 234 18.91 11.16 -11.44
N SER A 235 19.23 12.35 -10.93
CA SER A 235 20.06 12.55 -9.74
C SER A 235 19.23 12.89 -8.48
N LEU A 236 18.00 12.40 -8.41
CA LEU A 236 17.15 12.59 -7.24
C LEU A 236 17.59 11.62 -6.14
N MET A 237 17.57 12.08 -4.90
CA MET A 237 17.97 11.28 -3.74
C MET A 237 16.88 11.29 -2.69
N THR A 238 16.57 10.12 -2.16
CA THR A 238 15.78 9.96 -0.93
C THR A 238 16.70 9.97 0.30
N GLN A 239 16.17 10.33 1.47
CA GLN A 239 16.85 10.13 2.74
C GLN A 239 16.56 8.74 3.35
N LEU A 240 15.67 7.96 2.73
CA LEU A 240 15.32 6.63 3.22
C LEU A 240 16.46 5.63 2.94
N PRO A 241 16.79 4.77 3.92
CA PRO A 241 17.85 3.79 3.76
C PRO A 241 17.51 2.77 2.67
N HIS A 242 18.50 2.44 1.84
CA HIS A 242 18.40 1.39 0.83
C HIS A 242 19.80 0.82 0.57
N ALA A 243 19.89 -0.50 0.43
CA ALA A 243 21.17 -1.21 0.24
C ALA A 243 21.51 -1.47 -1.24
N ALA A 244 20.55 -1.24 -2.13
CA ALA A 244 20.69 -1.37 -3.58
C ALA A 244 20.11 -0.12 -4.26
N ASP A 245 20.57 0.18 -5.48
CA ASP A 245 19.96 1.17 -6.36
C ASP A 245 19.07 0.47 -7.40
N GLY A 246 18.69 1.16 -8.47
CA GLY A 246 17.83 0.55 -9.48
C GLY A 246 16.41 0.32 -8.97
N VAL A 247 15.74 -0.60 -9.66
CA VAL A 247 14.40 -1.07 -9.29
C VAL A 247 14.36 -1.71 -7.89
N GLN A 248 15.44 -2.39 -7.48
CA GLN A 248 15.50 -3.03 -6.17
C GLN A 248 15.51 -1.98 -5.06
N GLY A 249 16.35 -0.96 -5.18
CA GLY A 249 16.34 0.18 -4.27
C GLY A 249 15.02 0.92 -4.24
N ALA A 250 14.40 1.12 -5.40
CA ALA A 250 13.08 1.73 -5.51
C ALA A 250 12.01 0.95 -4.72
N PHE A 251 12.02 -0.39 -4.80
CA PHE A 251 11.14 -1.22 -3.99
C PHE A 251 11.47 -1.17 -2.50
N MET A 252 12.75 -1.16 -2.11
CA MET A 252 13.13 -1.01 -0.70
C MET A 252 12.60 0.30 -0.10
N VAL A 253 12.70 1.39 -0.85
CA VAL A 253 12.15 2.70 -0.47
C VAL A 253 10.62 2.68 -0.46
N ALA A 254 10.00 2.02 -1.45
CA ALA A 254 8.55 1.93 -1.53
C ALA A 254 7.95 1.16 -0.34
N PHE A 255 8.51 0.01 0.04
CA PHE A 255 7.96 -0.81 1.12
C PHE A 255 8.05 -0.14 2.49
N GLN A 256 9.05 0.72 2.73
CA GLN A 256 9.13 1.58 3.92
C GLN A 256 7.95 2.54 4.05
N MET A 257 7.32 2.90 2.93
CA MET A 257 6.14 3.75 2.88
C MET A 257 4.84 2.94 3.01
N GLU A 258 4.92 1.63 3.23
CA GLU A 258 3.82 0.67 3.41
C GLU A 258 2.62 0.88 2.45
N PRO A 259 2.81 0.80 1.12
CA PRO A 259 1.72 1.01 0.16
C PRO A 259 0.73 -0.16 0.14
N ASP A 260 -0.52 0.13 -0.25
CA ASP A 260 -1.51 -0.89 -0.62
C ASP A 260 -1.43 -1.24 -2.12
N VAL A 261 -1.04 -0.24 -2.92
CA VAL A 261 -0.97 -0.31 -4.38
C VAL A 261 0.31 0.38 -4.85
N ILE A 262 1.06 -0.28 -5.72
CA ILE A 262 2.23 0.25 -6.39
C ILE A 262 1.96 0.26 -7.90
N PHE A 263 2.11 1.42 -8.53
CA PHE A 263 2.23 1.51 -10.00
C PHE A 263 3.71 1.61 -10.36
N LEU A 264 4.24 0.64 -11.09
CA LEU A 264 5.60 0.63 -11.62
C LEU A 264 5.59 0.96 -13.11
N VAL A 265 6.28 2.02 -13.51
CA VAL A 265 6.43 2.43 -14.90
C VAL A 265 7.89 2.32 -15.33
N SER A 266 8.20 1.51 -16.34
CA SER A 266 9.58 1.27 -16.82
C SER A 266 9.57 0.62 -18.21
N ASP A 267 10.73 0.32 -18.77
CA ASP A 267 10.92 -0.50 -19.97
C ASP A 267 11.35 -1.94 -19.63
N ALA A 268 11.40 -2.28 -18.34
CA ALA A 268 11.82 -3.56 -17.78
C ALA A 268 13.28 -3.96 -18.06
N ASP A 269 14.13 -3.02 -18.50
CA ASP A 269 15.58 -3.20 -18.63
C ASP A 269 16.27 -2.65 -17.37
N PHE A 270 16.17 -3.43 -16.29
CA PHE A 270 16.59 -2.95 -14.98
C PHE A 270 18.09 -3.07 -14.77
N GLN A 271 18.71 -1.94 -14.44
CA GLN A 271 20.14 -1.84 -14.15
C GLN A 271 20.37 -1.31 -12.74
N ARG A 272 21.52 -1.68 -12.18
CA ARG A 272 22.00 -1.24 -10.86
C ARG A 272 23.50 -1.00 -10.87
N ASN A 273 24.01 -0.17 -9.95
CA ASN A 273 25.43 -0.06 -9.64
C ASN A 273 25.79 -0.76 -8.34
N ILE A 274 24.85 -0.83 -7.38
CA ILE A 274 25.06 -1.40 -6.06
C ILE A 274 24.00 -2.46 -5.73
N PRO A 275 24.38 -3.58 -5.10
CA PRO A 275 25.73 -3.92 -4.61
C PRO A 275 26.68 -4.37 -5.73
N LYS A 276 26.17 -4.75 -6.91
CA LYS A 276 26.96 -5.20 -8.05
C LYS A 276 26.47 -4.49 -9.31
N GLN A 277 27.40 -3.86 -10.03
CA GLN A 277 27.10 -3.19 -11.29
C GLN A 277 26.65 -4.18 -12.37
N GLY A 278 25.57 -3.81 -13.08
CA GLY A 278 25.07 -4.54 -14.24
C GLY A 278 23.55 -4.65 -14.22
N ASP A 279 23.04 -5.57 -15.04
CA ASP A 279 21.63 -5.87 -15.14
C ASP A 279 21.15 -6.59 -13.87
N VAL A 280 19.91 -6.31 -13.46
CA VAL A 280 19.26 -6.94 -12.32
C VAL A 280 18.67 -8.28 -12.75
N PRO A 281 19.16 -9.41 -12.24
CA PRO A 281 18.58 -10.71 -12.58
C PRO A 281 17.15 -10.84 -12.06
N TRP A 282 16.26 -11.45 -12.86
CA TRP A 282 14.84 -11.62 -12.50
C TRP A 282 14.62 -12.38 -11.18
N ASN A 283 15.45 -13.40 -10.92
CA ASN A 283 15.42 -14.16 -9.67
C ASN A 283 15.83 -13.32 -8.46
N GLU A 284 16.74 -12.35 -8.63
CA GLU A 284 17.10 -11.41 -7.59
C GLU A 284 15.99 -10.39 -7.32
N LEU A 285 15.34 -9.87 -8.37
CA LEU A 285 14.18 -8.99 -8.21
C LEU A 285 13.03 -9.69 -7.45
N GLU A 286 12.70 -10.92 -7.86
CA GLU A 286 11.71 -11.74 -7.15
C GLU A 286 12.08 -11.98 -5.69
N ARG A 287 13.36 -12.25 -5.43
CA ARG A 287 13.86 -12.44 -4.07
C ARG A 287 13.71 -11.16 -3.26
N THR A 288 14.10 -10.01 -3.79
CA THR A 288 13.92 -8.70 -3.14
C THR A 288 12.47 -8.48 -2.76
N LEU A 289 11.52 -8.69 -3.68
CA LEU A 289 10.10 -8.50 -3.39
C LEU A 289 9.60 -9.46 -2.31
N ARG A 290 10.01 -10.74 -2.32
CA ARG A 290 9.66 -11.71 -1.27
C ARG A 290 10.24 -11.32 0.09
N ASP A 291 11.50 -10.91 0.12
CA ASP A 291 12.19 -10.52 1.35
C ASP A 291 11.52 -9.28 1.95
N LEU A 292 11.20 -8.27 1.13
CA LEU A 292 10.45 -7.07 1.56
C LEU A 292 9.03 -7.39 2.05
N THR A 293 8.32 -8.30 1.37
CA THR A 293 6.98 -8.75 1.80
C THR A 293 7.05 -9.37 3.20
N ARG A 294 8.09 -10.17 3.47
CA ARG A 294 8.32 -10.81 4.78
C ARG A 294 8.75 -9.80 5.84
N GLU A 295 9.63 -8.86 5.49
CA GLU A 295 10.19 -7.86 6.39
C GLU A 295 9.12 -6.87 6.88
N TYR A 296 8.32 -6.32 5.97
CA TYR A 296 7.31 -5.30 6.30
C TYR A 296 5.94 -5.91 6.62
N GLY A 297 5.73 -7.19 6.35
CA GLY A 297 4.45 -7.86 6.62
C GLY A 297 3.28 -7.36 5.76
N ILE A 298 3.58 -6.72 4.62
CA ILE A 298 2.59 -6.20 3.67
C ILE A 298 2.75 -6.86 2.30
N GLU A 299 1.63 -7.03 1.59
CA GLU A 299 1.59 -7.55 0.22
C GLU A 299 0.87 -6.54 -0.69
N PRO A 300 1.57 -5.48 -1.16
CA PRO A 300 0.96 -4.49 -2.04
C PRO A 300 0.55 -5.10 -3.38
N ARG A 301 -0.54 -4.58 -3.97
CA ARG A 301 -0.85 -4.85 -5.38
C ARG A 301 0.16 -4.11 -6.26
N ILE A 302 0.88 -4.81 -7.13
CA ILE A 302 1.91 -4.18 -7.97
C ILE A 302 1.44 -4.20 -9.43
N HIS A 303 1.09 -3.05 -9.98
CA HIS A 303 0.80 -2.89 -11.41
C HIS A 303 2.07 -2.50 -12.17
N PHE A 304 2.19 -2.97 -13.40
CA PHE A 304 3.31 -2.65 -14.27
C PHE A 304 2.84 -2.06 -15.60
N ILE A 305 3.45 -0.93 -15.96
CA ILE A 305 3.25 -0.23 -17.23
C ILE A 305 4.61 -0.18 -17.94
N GLY A 306 4.70 -0.96 -19.01
CA GLY A 306 5.91 -1.15 -19.80
C GLY A 306 5.93 -0.31 -21.06
N PHE A 307 7.04 0.37 -21.38
CA PHE A 307 7.26 0.96 -22.70
C PHE A 307 8.21 0.12 -23.54
N GLN A 308 7.74 -0.39 -24.69
CA GLN A 308 8.52 -1.25 -25.59
C GLN A 308 9.34 -2.33 -24.85
N VAL A 309 8.66 -3.07 -23.98
CA VAL A 309 9.26 -4.15 -23.20
C VAL A 309 9.57 -5.32 -24.13
N GLU A 310 10.77 -5.88 -24.00
CA GLU A 310 11.16 -7.06 -24.77
C GLU A 310 10.27 -8.26 -24.42
N PRO A 311 9.91 -9.15 -25.38
CA PRO A 311 8.98 -10.25 -25.12
C PRO A 311 9.40 -11.18 -23.98
N GLU A 312 10.70 -11.44 -23.84
CA GLU A 312 11.23 -12.25 -22.73
C GLU A 312 11.04 -11.55 -21.39
N ALA A 313 11.43 -10.28 -21.29
CA ALA A 313 11.26 -9.46 -20.09
C ALA A 313 9.77 -9.31 -19.71
N ALA A 314 8.90 -9.13 -20.70
CA ALA A 314 7.45 -9.05 -20.51
C ALA A 314 6.90 -10.33 -19.85
N GLY A 315 7.33 -11.50 -20.33
CA GLY A 315 6.92 -12.79 -19.78
C GLY A 315 7.38 -13.01 -18.34
N TYR A 316 8.56 -12.52 -17.96
CA TYR A 316 9.00 -12.56 -16.56
C TYR A 316 8.24 -11.57 -15.69
N MET A 317 8.10 -10.33 -16.14
CA MET A 317 7.40 -9.29 -15.40
C MET A 317 5.93 -9.67 -15.17
N GLU A 318 5.23 -10.19 -16.19
CA GLU A 318 3.84 -10.63 -16.05
C GLU A 318 3.70 -11.72 -14.96
N LYS A 319 4.63 -12.67 -14.88
CA LYS A 319 4.63 -13.69 -13.81
C LYS A 319 4.77 -13.08 -12.42
N ILE A 320 5.67 -12.09 -12.27
CA ILE A 320 5.87 -11.36 -11.00
C ILE A 320 4.60 -10.60 -10.64
N ILE A 321 4.06 -9.82 -11.57
CA ILE A 321 2.90 -8.96 -11.37
C ILE A 321 1.64 -9.76 -11.02
N ARG A 322 1.45 -10.92 -11.65
CA ARG A 322 0.36 -11.84 -11.31
C ARG A 322 0.45 -12.35 -9.86
N ARG A 323 1.66 -12.60 -9.34
CA ARG A 323 1.85 -13.02 -7.94
C ARG A 323 1.39 -11.93 -6.97
N TYR A 324 1.67 -10.67 -7.30
CA TYR A 324 1.26 -9.50 -6.52
C TYR A 324 -0.11 -8.96 -6.92
N LYS A 325 -1.01 -9.82 -7.48
CA LYS A 325 -2.42 -9.48 -7.79
C LYS A 325 -2.59 -8.20 -8.62
N GLY A 326 -1.58 -7.87 -9.42
CA GLY A 326 -1.53 -6.66 -10.21
C GLY A 326 -2.02 -6.84 -11.64
N LYS A 327 -1.86 -5.77 -12.42
CA LYS A 327 -2.19 -5.71 -13.84
C LYS A 327 -0.92 -5.35 -14.61
N PHE A 328 -0.68 -6.06 -15.70
CA PHE A 328 0.44 -5.83 -16.60
C PHE A 328 -0.07 -5.19 -17.88
N ARG A 329 0.57 -4.10 -18.32
CA ARG A 329 0.25 -3.41 -19.57
C ARG A 329 1.52 -2.99 -20.28
N THR A 330 1.56 -3.19 -21.59
CA THR A 330 2.62 -2.71 -22.47
C THR A 330 2.11 -1.64 -23.42
N LEU A 331 2.95 -0.66 -23.72
CA LEU A 331 2.74 0.45 -24.64
C LEU A 331 3.87 0.50 -25.66
#